data_AF-A0A956DQT5-F1
#
_entry.id   AF-A0A956DQT5-F1
#
_cell.length_a   1.000
_cell.length_b   1.000
_cell.length_c   1.000
_cell.angle_alpha   90.00
_cell.angle_beta   90.00
_cell.angle_gamma   90.00
#
_symmetry.space_group_name_H-M   'P 1'
#
loop_
_entity.id
_entity.type
_entity.pdbx_description
1 polymer ?
#
loop_
_entity_poly.entity_id
_entity_poly.type
_entity_poly.pdbx_seq_one_letter_code
_entity_poly.pdbx_strand_id
1 'polypeptide(L)'
;MSSPAYAPEQRLLVIDDCFAQGRIYDALAAAATALSDPQCQHGSWGPRFAMLKARALLELDQFAGAEHERQLAEERADPRADVVGWLELQVYDARLQREHGRETVFTLVDAEHALGLAKHLGAMDHARGRELRAELHLEKASLYQRARCVKLADREVAAAVAILGEQDGRVWLTRSALALERDDRLTARAALETALSCGNAVRREAHVATSHVRYLLGELDAAELALQPIFPFAPGDLTVRRSYLSLLMARERWPHAVGLQEEICAQIAGINPAFCSQPEPDADERYLLARLYERVGRFPEALAILDGLASDEHLGPRAQRMARCMRRPGAQQLPRKRLPAFPTVAQLRNHCGPASCELYMRFFGLEADQVEIARQIKEADGGTPTYKMRHYLMEAGFMTRRIEADLAVLKRLIDHGIPVIMEEEYSESLHVAIAVGYDDAREVL
;
A
#
# COMPACT_ATOMS: atom_id res chain seq x y z
N MET A 1 -36.04 19.28 12.50
CA MET A 1 -36.74 17.99 12.59
C MET A 1 -35.81 17.04 13.32
N SER A 2 -36.19 16.57 14.50
CA SER A 2 -35.40 15.62 15.29
C SER A 2 -35.40 14.28 14.57
N SER A 3 -34.23 13.77 14.16
CA SER A 3 -34.13 12.41 13.62
C SER A 3 -34.61 11.42 14.68
N PRO A 4 -35.38 10.37 14.34
CA PRO A 4 -35.83 9.39 15.31
C PRO A 4 -34.61 8.77 16.03
N ALA A 5 -34.68 8.70 17.36
CA ALA A 5 -33.62 8.10 18.17
C ALA A 5 -33.58 6.59 17.91
N TYR A 6 -32.68 6.15 17.02
CA TYR A 6 -32.42 4.73 16.78
C TYR A 6 -31.73 4.11 17.98
N ALA A 7 -32.12 2.88 18.31
CA ALA A 7 -31.43 2.05 19.29
C ALA A 7 -29.98 1.77 18.85
N PRO A 8 -29.02 1.56 19.77
CA PRO A 8 -27.62 1.29 19.43
C PRO A 8 -27.43 0.19 18.39
N GLU A 9 -28.22 -0.89 18.45
CA GLU A 9 -28.16 -2.03 17.54
C GLU A 9 -28.49 -1.63 16.10
N GLN A 10 -29.48 -0.75 15.92
CA GLN A 10 -29.89 -0.27 14.60
C GLN A 10 -28.80 0.63 13.99
N ARG A 11 -28.09 1.40 14.82
CA ARG A 11 -26.97 2.23 14.37
C ARG A 11 -25.79 1.39 13.89
N LEU A 12 -25.52 0.27 14.56
CA LEU A 12 -24.48 -0.68 14.11
C LEU A 12 -24.80 -1.24 12.73
N LEU A 13 -26.03 -1.69 12.50
CA LEU A 13 -26.44 -2.20 11.19
C LEU A 13 -26.26 -1.16 10.07
N VAL A 14 -26.53 0.12 10.35
CA VAL A 14 -26.31 1.20 9.40
C VAL A 14 -24.81 1.38 9.12
N ILE A 15 -23.97 1.35 10.15
CA ILE A 15 -22.51 1.48 9.98
C ILE A 15 -21.94 0.30 9.18
N ASP A 16 -22.36 -0.92 9.50
CA ASP A 16 -21.94 -2.14 8.79
C ASP A 16 -22.37 -2.12 7.32
N ASP A 17 -23.60 -1.68 7.03
CA ASP A 17 -24.08 -1.49 5.66
C ASP A 17 -23.23 -0.44 4.90
N CYS A 18 -22.86 0.66 5.56
CA CYS A 18 -21.95 1.65 4.98
C CYS A 18 -20.58 1.02 4.63
N PHE A 19 -19.99 0.22 5.51
CA PHE A 19 -18.75 -0.50 5.20
C PHE A 19 -18.91 -1.48 4.04
N ALA A 20 -19.98 -2.28 4.04
CA ALA A 20 -20.26 -3.25 2.98
C ALA A 20 -20.41 -2.59 1.59
N GLN A 21 -20.86 -1.34 1.55
CA GLN A 21 -21.04 -0.55 0.33
C GLN A 21 -19.85 0.36 0.00
N GLY A 22 -18.76 0.33 0.77
CA GLY A 22 -17.62 1.24 0.59
C GLY A 22 -17.92 2.72 0.89
N ARG A 23 -19.00 3.01 1.63
CA ARG A 23 -19.41 4.35 2.08
C ARG A 23 -18.70 4.73 3.38
N ILE A 24 -17.36 4.75 3.35
CA ILE A 24 -16.52 4.92 4.54
C ILE A 24 -16.78 6.24 5.27
N TYR A 25 -17.09 7.33 4.55
CA TYR A 25 -17.46 8.62 5.16
C TYR A 25 -18.78 8.55 5.94
N ASP A 26 -19.78 7.86 5.39
CA ASP A 26 -21.06 7.68 6.07
C ASP A 26 -20.87 6.81 7.32
N ALA A 27 -20.02 5.78 7.25
CA ALA A 27 -19.66 4.95 8.40
C ALA A 27 -18.96 5.79 9.49
N LEU A 28 -18.00 6.63 9.12
CA LEU A 28 -17.29 7.53 10.05
C LEU A 28 -18.26 8.50 10.74
N ALA A 29 -19.11 9.18 9.96
CA ALA A 29 -20.08 10.14 10.47
C ALA A 29 -21.11 9.48 11.39
N ALA A 30 -21.61 8.29 11.02
CA ALA A 30 -22.55 7.52 11.83
C ALA A 30 -21.92 7.05 13.14
N ALA A 31 -20.68 6.56 13.12
CA ALA A 31 -19.95 6.16 14.32
C ALA A 31 -19.68 7.35 15.26
N ALA A 32 -19.26 8.50 14.72
CA ALA A 32 -19.06 9.71 15.51
C ALA A 32 -20.37 10.24 16.13
N THR A 33 -21.46 10.19 15.37
CA THR A 33 -22.80 10.54 15.86
C THR A 33 -23.25 9.59 16.97
N ALA A 34 -23.00 8.29 16.84
CA ALA A 34 -23.27 7.31 17.89
C ALA A 34 -22.46 7.63 19.16
N LEU A 35 -21.16 7.90 19.05
CA LEU A 35 -20.32 8.26 20.19
C LEU A 35 -20.71 9.57 20.88
N SER A 36 -21.49 10.42 20.23
CA SER A 36 -22.01 11.67 20.83
C SER A 36 -23.29 11.43 21.63
N ASP A 37 -23.92 10.25 21.50
CA ASP A 37 -25.12 9.85 22.23
C ASP A 37 -24.76 9.19 23.57
N PRO A 38 -25.22 9.72 24.72
CA PRO A 38 -24.95 9.13 26.03
C PRO A 38 -25.35 7.66 26.15
N GLN A 39 -26.39 7.20 25.44
CA GLN A 39 -26.81 5.79 25.46
C GLN A 39 -25.80 4.86 24.80
N CYS A 40 -25.03 5.38 23.85
CA CYS A 40 -24.01 4.63 23.12
C CYS A 40 -22.63 4.75 23.77
N GLN A 41 -22.41 5.72 24.67
CA GLN A 41 -21.12 5.92 25.35
C GLN A 41 -20.86 4.91 26.48
N HIS A 42 -21.91 4.34 27.05
CA HIS A 42 -21.81 3.46 28.22
C HIS A 42 -21.94 1.98 27.87
N GLY A 43 -21.39 1.12 28.73
CA GLY A 43 -21.46 -0.34 28.59
C GLY A 43 -20.65 -0.86 27.39
N SER A 44 -21.11 -1.95 26.78
CA SER A 44 -20.44 -2.63 25.66
C SER A 44 -20.48 -1.86 24.34
N TRP A 45 -21.31 -0.81 24.22
CA TRP A 45 -21.49 -0.06 22.98
C TRP A 45 -20.40 0.97 22.72
N GLY A 46 -19.93 1.64 23.79
CA GLY A 46 -18.91 2.68 23.69
C GLY A 46 -17.64 2.20 22.98
N PRO A 47 -17.03 1.09 23.44
CA PRO A 47 -15.87 0.50 22.76
C PRO A 47 -16.16 0.14 21.31
N ARG A 48 -17.31 -0.48 21.01
CA ARG A 48 -17.66 -0.91 19.65
C ARG A 48 -17.79 0.27 18.68
N PHE A 49 -18.45 1.36 19.06
CA PHE A 49 -18.55 2.53 18.19
C PHE A 49 -17.22 3.26 18.04
N ALA A 50 -16.38 3.31 19.09
CA ALA A 50 -15.02 3.82 19.00
C ALA A 50 -14.17 3.00 18.01
N MET A 51 -14.31 1.67 18.03
CA MET A 51 -13.65 0.79 17.06
C MET A 51 -14.15 0.98 15.63
N LEU A 52 -15.46 1.11 15.41
CA LEU A 52 -15.99 1.36 14.07
C LEU A 52 -15.52 2.72 13.54
N LYS A 53 -15.41 3.72 14.41
CA LYS A 53 -14.79 5.01 14.08
C LYS A 53 -13.31 4.83 13.75
N ALA A 54 -12.54 4.09 14.56
CA ALA A 54 -11.14 3.79 14.32
C ALA A 54 -10.93 3.07 12.97
N ARG A 55 -11.78 2.08 12.66
CA ARG A 55 -11.79 1.38 11.37
C ARG A 55 -12.04 2.33 10.21
N ALA A 56 -13.06 3.18 10.31
CA ALA A 56 -13.34 4.14 9.25
C ALA A 56 -12.20 5.14 9.05
N LEU A 57 -11.54 5.56 10.13
CA LEU A 57 -10.33 6.39 10.07
C LEU A 57 -9.16 5.66 9.42
N LEU A 58 -8.97 4.37 9.74
CA LEU A 58 -7.92 3.54 9.14
C LEU A 58 -8.10 3.41 7.61
N GLU A 59 -9.32 3.13 7.14
CA GLU A 59 -9.66 3.06 5.71
C GLU A 59 -9.49 4.41 4.98
N LEU A 60 -9.40 5.51 5.73
CA LEU A 60 -9.11 6.86 5.23
C LEU A 60 -7.65 7.29 5.45
N ASP A 61 -6.78 6.34 5.82
CA ASP A 61 -5.37 6.54 6.19
C ASP A 61 -5.16 7.59 7.30
N GLN A 62 -6.16 7.78 8.16
CA GLN A 62 -6.10 8.67 9.32
C GLN A 62 -5.54 7.93 10.54
N PHE A 63 -4.32 7.41 10.42
CA PHE A 63 -3.72 6.48 11.39
C PHE A 63 -3.65 7.03 12.82
N ALA A 64 -3.27 8.29 12.99
CA ALA A 64 -3.20 8.91 14.32
C ALA A 64 -4.59 9.01 14.98
N GLY A 65 -5.62 9.33 14.19
CA GLY A 65 -7.01 9.34 14.66
C GLY A 65 -7.50 7.93 14.97
N ALA A 66 -7.19 6.96 14.11
CA ALA A 66 -7.53 5.55 14.32
C ALA A 66 -6.91 5.01 15.62
N GLU A 67 -5.63 5.31 15.85
CA GLU A 67 -4.91 4.93 17.07
C GLU A 67 -5.51 5.56 18.33
N HIS A 68 -5.90 6.85 18.27
CA HIS A 68 -6.57 7.51 19.38
C HIS A 68 -7.91 6.86 19.72
N GLU A 69 -8.76 6.61 18.72
CA GLU A 69 -10.07 5.98 18.92
C GLU A 69 -9.93 4.52 19.40
N ARG A 70 -8.89 3.82 18.95
CA ARG A 70 -8.53 2.47 19.42
C ARG A 70 -8.17 2.49 20.91
N GLN A 71 -7.30 3.38 21.34
CA GLN A 71 -6.92 3.53 22.75
C GLN A 71 -8.15 3.82 23.63
N LEU A 72 -9.04 4.71 23.18
CA LEU A 72 -10.31 4.98 23.87
C LEU A 72 -11.22 3.74 23.94
N ALA A 73 -11.24 2.91 22.91
CA ALA A 73 -11.99 1.66 22.92
C ALA A 73 -11.42 0.66 23.94
N GLU A 74 -10.10 0.53 24.02
CA GLU A 74 -9.40 -0.33 24.98
C GLU A 74 -9.63 0.09 26.42
N GLU A 75 -9.49 1.39 26.73
CA GLU A 75 -9.71 1.93 28.08
C GLU A 75 -11.13 1.69 28.59
N ARG A 76 -12.11 1.63 27.68
CA ARG A 76 -13.54 1.47 28.00
C ARG A 76 -14.01 0.02 27.96
N ALA A 77 -13.26 -0.88 27.35
CA ALA A 77 -13.68 -2.25 27.20
C ALA A 77 -13.44 -3.06 28.49
N ASP A 78 -14.46 -3.81 28.90
CA ASP A 78 -14.32 -4.86 29.91
C ASP A 78 -14.35 -6.23 29.20
N PRO A 79 -13.20 -6.92 29.05
CA PRO A 79 -13.12 -8.22 28.38
C PRO A 79 -14.00 -9.30 29.01
N ARG A 80 -14.37 -9.16 30.29
CA ARG A 80 -15.23 -10.12 31.00
C ARG A 80 -16.71 -9.87 30.74
N ALA A 81 -17.08 -8.62 30.45
CA ALA A 81 -18.45 -8.25 30.15
C ALA A 81 -18.82 -8.51 28.68
N ASP A 82 -17.88 -8.32 27.75
CA ASP A 82 -18.09 -8.53 26.31
C ASP A 82 -16.85 -9.10 25.63
N VAL A 83 -16.61 -10.39 25.85
CA VAL A 83 -15.46 -11.11 25.29
C VAL A 83 -15.44 -11.16 23.76
N VAL A 84 -16.61 -11.14 23.11
CA VAL A 84 -16.71 -11.12 21.64
C VAL A 84 -16.30 -9.75 21.10
N GLY A 85 -16.81 -8.67 21.71
CA GLY A 85 -16.37 -7.30 21.38
C GLY A 85 -14.89 -7.09 21.65
N TRP A 86 -14.35 -7.69 22.71
CA TRP A 86 -12.91 -7.66 22.98
C TRP A 86 -12.09 -8.41 21.92
N LEU A 87 -12.50 -9.60 21.49
CA LEU A 87 -11.83 -10.29 20.38
C LEU A 87 -11.84 -9.46 19.09
N GLU A 88 -12.97 -8.83 18.80
CA GLU A 88 -13.11 -7.95 17.66
C GLU A 88 -12.14 -6.76 17.75
N LEU A 89 -11.99 -6.15 18.92
CA LEU A 89 -11.01 -5.10 19.18
C LEU A 89 -9.59 -5.54 18.86
N GLN A 90 -9.24 -6.76 19.26
CA GLN A 90 -7.91 -7.32 19.07
C GLN A 90 -7.62 -7.66 17.60
N VAL A 91 -8.64 -8.05 16.83
CA VAL A 91 -8.51 -8.18 15.37
C VAL A 91 -8.22 -6.81 14.73
N TYR A 92 -8.94 -5.76 15.15
CA TYR A 92 -8.72 -4.42 14.60
C TYR A 92 -7.39 -3.81 15.02
N ASP A 93 -6.97 -3.97 16.27
CA ASP A 93 -5.64 -3.58 16.72
C ASP A 93 -4.56 -4.29 15.89
N ALA A 94 -4.67 -5.60 15.70
CA ALA A 94 -3.76 -6.35 14.86
C ALA A 94 -3.70 -5.85 13.41
N ARG A 95 -4.84 -5.46 12.82
CA ARG A 95 -4.89 -4.83 11.48
C ARG A 95 -4.20 -3.48 11.44
N LEU A 96 -4.51 -2.59 12.39
CA LEU A 96 -3.89 -1.27 12.48
C LEU A 96 -2.37 -1.40 12.62
N GLN A 97 -1.92 -2.30 13.48
CA GLN A 97 -0.49 -2.54 13.73
C GLN A 97 0.19 -3.25 12.56
N ARG A 98 -0.54 -4.08 11.80
CA ARG A 98 -0.06 -4.62 10.52
C ARG A 98 0.16 -3.52 9.49
N GLU A 99 -0.67 -2.50 9.44
CA GLU A 99 -0.54 -1.44 8.44
C GLU A 99 0.45 -0.36 8.84
N HIS A 100 0.42 0.07 10.11
CA HIS A 100 1.13 1.26 10.57
C HIS A 100 2.00 1.04 11.81
N GLY A 101 1.90 -0.13 12.44
CA GLY A 101 2.53 -0.42 13.72
C GLY A 101 4.04 -0.61 13.66
N ARG A 102 4.73 -0.06 14.67
CA ARG A 102 6.12 -0.40 15.04
C ARG A 102 6.19 -1.47 16.14
N GLU A 103 5.07 -1.77 16.78
CA GLU A 103 4.98 -2.57 18.01
C GLU A 103 4.47 -3.99 17.78
N THR A 104 4.85 -4.60 16.65
CA THR A 104 4.38 -5.93 16.21
C THR A 104 4.44 -7.01 17.30
N VAL A 105 5.44 -6.97 18.19
CA VAL A 105 5.61 -7.96 19.26
C VAL A 105 4.55 -7.82 20.36
N PHE A 106 4.22 -6.60 20.78
CA PHE A 106 3.23 -6.38 21.85
C PHE A 106 1.83 -6.78 21.37
N THR A 107 1.45 -6.36 20.17
CA THR A 107 0.20 -6.79 19.51
C THR A 107 0.08 -8.31 19.41
N LEU A 108 1.17 -9.02 19.12
CA LEU A 108 1.15 -10.48 19.09
C LEU A 108 0.87 -11.09 20.48
N VAL A 109 1.41 -10.50 21.54
CA VAL A 109 1.15 -10.92 22.93
C VAL A 109 -0.31 -10.67 23.30
N ASP A 110 -0.84 -9.50 22.97
CA ASP A 110 -2.23 -9.15 23.27
C ASP A 110 -3.23 -10.02 22.50
N ALA A 111 -2.94 -10.31 21.23
CA ALA A 111 -3.71 -11.25 20.42
C ALA A 111 -3.72 -12.67 21.03
N GLU A 112 -2.57 -13.18 21.50
CA GLU A 112 -2.51 -14.48 22.18
C GLU A 112 -3.30 -14.49 23.49
N HIS A 113 -3.19 -13.42 24.27
CA HIS A 113 -3.94 -13.26 25.51
C HIS A 113 -5.45 -13.24 25.25
N ALA A 114 -5.90 -12.53 24.21
CA ALA A 114 -7.29 -12.46 23.81
C ALA A 114 -7.85 -13.83 23.40
N LEU A 115 -7.08 -14.60 22.61
CA LEU A 115 -7.43 -15.98 22.24
C LEU A 115 -7.55 -16.89 23.47
N GLY A 116 -6.61 -16.76 24.41
CA GLY A 116 -6.62 -17.51 25.68
C GLY A 116 -7.86 -17.20 26.52
N LEU A 117 -8.16 -15.92 26.70
CA LEU A 117 -9.32 -15.46 27.47
C LEU A 117 -10.64 -15.90 26.83
N ALA A 118 -10.79 -15.71 25.52
CA ALA A 118 -12.00 -16.10 24.81
C ALA A 118 -12.24 -17.62 24.82
N LYS A 119 -11.17 -18.42 24.82
CA LYS A 119 -11.27 -19.87 25.05
C LYS A 119 -11.75 -20.18 26.46
N HIS A 120 -11.21 -19.50 27.48
CA HIS A 120 -11.59 -19.72 28.87
C HIS A 120 -13.05 -19.35 29.16
N LEU A 121 -13.54 -18.27 28.55
CA LEU A 121 -14.91 -17.76 28.73
C LEU A 121 -15.95 -18.41 27.80
N GLY A 122 -15.59 -19.42 27.00
CA GLY A 122 -16.52 -20.12 26.10
C GLY A 122 -17.01 -19.29 24.91
N ALA A 123 -16.40 -18.12 24.64
CA ALA A 123 -16.74 -17.27 23.51
C ALA A 123 -16.52 -17.95 22.15
N MET A 124 -15.65 -18.97 22.13
CA MET A 124 -15.28 -19.74 20.95
C MET A 124 -16.39 -20.65 20.43
N ASP A 125 -17.45 -20.89 21.20
CA ASP A 125 -18.57 -21.71 20.73
C ASP A 125 -19.60 -20.87 19.95
N HIS A 126 -19.54 -19.54 20.09
CA HIS A 126 -20.39 -18.62 19.33
C HIS A 126 -19.93 -18.50 17.87
N ALA A 127 -20.86 -18.46 16.91
CA ALA A 127 -20.53 -18.39 15.49
C ALA A 127 -19.61 -17.20 15.15
N ARG A 128 -19.93 -15.99 15.64
CA ARG A 128 -19.09 -14.79 15.48
C ARG A 128 -17.74 -14.92 16.20
N GLY A 129 -17.69 -15.55 17.37
CA GLY A 129 -16.44 -15.75 18.11
C GLY A 129 -15.47 -16.68 17.35
N ARG A 130 -16.00 -17.73 16.70
CA ARG A 130 -15.20 -18.60 15.82
C ARG A 130 -14.63 -17.85 14.63
N GLU A 131 -15.45 -17.00 14.00
CA GLU A 131 -15.01 -16.18 12.87
C GLU A 131 -13.90 -15.21 13.28
N LEU A 132 -14.12 -14.42 14.34
CA LEU A 132 -13.13 -13.47 14.85
C LEU A 132 -11.83 -14.16 15.28
N ARG A 133 -11.93 -15.36 15.86
CA ARG A 133 -10.75 -16.17 16.17
C ARG A 133 -9.94 -16.50 14.91
N ALA A 134 -10.60 -16.92 13.84
CA ALA A 134 -9.91 -17.23 12.59
C ALA A 134 -9.29 -15.99 11.97
N GLU A 135 -10.00 -14.86 11.96
CA GLU A 135 -9.45 -13.57 11.51
C GLU A 135 -8.23 -13.16 12.33
N LEU A 136 -8.27 -13.29 13.66
CA LEU A 136 -7.14 -12.99 14.52
C LEU A 136 -5.92 -13.87 14.21
N HIS A 137 -6.12 -15.16 13.92
CA HIS A 137 -5.04 -16.02 13.43
C HIS A 137 -4.45 -15.53 12.10
N LEU A 138 -5.28 -15.07 11.15
CA LEU A 138 -4.81 -14.51 9.88
C LEU A 138 -4.01 -13.20 10.08
N GLU A 139 -4.46 -12.31 10.97
CA GLU A 139 -3.72 -11.08 11.30
C GLU A 139 -2.40 -11.39 12.01
N LYS A 140 -2.40 -12.30 13.00
CA LYS A 140 -1.17 -12.79 13.64
C LYS A 140 -0.20 -13.38 12.63
N ALA A 141 -0.67 -14.10 11.62
CA ALA A 141 0.19 -14.63 10.57
C ALA A 141 0.95 -13.50 9.85
N SER A 142 0.25 -12.42 9.52
CA SER A 142 0.82 -11.24 8.87
C SER A 142 1.82 -10.52 9.79
N LEU A 143 1.50 -10.36 11.07
CA LEU A 143 2.41 -9.79 12.07
C LEU A 143 3.68 -10.64 12.25
N TYR A 144 3.54 -11.97 12.36
CA TYR A 144 4.70 -12.87 12.42
C TYR A 144 5.55 -12.79 11.15
N GLN A 145 4.94 -12.64 9.98
CA GLN A 145 5.67 -12.48 8.73
C GLN A 145 6.49 -11.19 8.72
N ARG A 146 5.92 -10.06 9.17
CA ARG A 146 6.68 -8.79 9.35
C ARG A 146 7.83 -8.94 10.35
N ALA A 147 7.62 -9.71 11.42
CA ALA A 147 8.65 -10.08 12.38
C ALA A 147 9.64 -11.15 11.85
N ARG A 148 9.50 -11.59 10.59
CA ARG A 148 10.32 -12.62 9.91
C ARG A 148 10.27 -14.01 10.55
N CYS A 149 9.18 -14.31 11.24
CA CYS A 149 8.91 -15.60 11.86
C CYS A 149 8.05 -16.49 10.93
N VAL A 150 8.56 -16.82 9.74
CA VAL A 150 7.83 -17.53 8.66
C VAL A 150 7.10 -18.78 9.15
N LYS A 151 7.77 -19.63 9.94
CA LYS A 151 7.17 -20.87 10.47
C LYS A 151 5.99 -20.60 11.40
N LEU A 152 6.03 -19.52 12.20
CA LEU A 152 4.93 -19.13 13.05
C LEU A 152 3.79 -18.55 12.21
N ALA A 153 4.09 -17.74 11.19
CA ALA A 153 3.09 -17.25 10.26
C ALA A 153 2.31 -18.40 9.59
N ASP A 154 3.02 -19.40 9.06
CA ASP A 154 2.40 -20.57 8.43
C ASP A 154 1.56 -21.39 9.43
N ARG A 155 2.02 -21.50 10.68
CA ARG A 155 1.26 -22.15 11.77
C ARG A 155 -0.07 -21.43 12.03
N GLU A 156 -0.07 -20.10 12.08
CA GLU A 156 -1.29 -19.33 12.31
C GLU A 156 -2.25 -19.42 11.12
N VAL A 157 -1.76 -19.44 9.88
CA VAL A 157 -2.60 -19.74 8.70
C VAL A 157 -3.24 -21.12 8.81
N ALA A 158 -2.48 -22.15 9.20
CA ALA A 158 -3.02 -23.49 9.40
C ALA A 158 -4.09 -23.53 10.51
N ALA A 159 -3.92 -22.74 11.58
CA ALA A 159 -4.92 -22.60 12.63
C ALA A 159 -6.21 -21.94 12.12
N ALA A 160 -6.12 -20.91 11.28
CA ALA A 160 -7.29 -20.30 10.64
C ALA A 160 -7.99 -21.27 9.67
N VAL A 161 -7.25 -22.02 8.86
CA VAL A 161 -7.77 -23.07 7.97
C VAL A 161 -8.55 -24.13 8.74
N ALA A 162 -8.08 -24.55 9.92
CA ALA A 162 -8.79 -25.51 10.74
C ALA A 162 -10.17 -25.02 11.22
N ILE A 163 -10.41 -23.70 11.21
CA ILE A 163 -11.66 -23.08 11.64
C ILE A 163 -12.57 -22.74 10.44
N LEU A 164 -12.02 -22.11 9.41
CA LEU A 164 -12.78 -21.62 8.25
C LEU A 164 -12.88 -22.65 7.11
N GLY A 165 -11.95 -23.60 7.06
CA GLY A 165 -11.73 -24.49 5.93
C GLY A 165 -10.79 -23.91 4.88
N GLU A 166 -10.22 -24.79 4.06
CA GLU A 166 -9.28 -24.46 2.99
C GLU A 166 -9.94 -23.66 1.84
N GLN A 167 -11.26 -23.69 1.73
CA GLN A 167 -12.02 -23.01 0.68
C GLN A 167 -12.48 -21.61 1.07
N ASP A 168 -12.13 -21.10 2.27
CA ASP A 168 -12.46 -19.73 2.64
C ASP A 168 -11.52 -18.74 1.93
N GLY A 169 -12.09 -17.77 1.21
CA GLY A 169 -11.32 -16.82 0.43
C GLY A 169 -10.38 -15.94 1.27
N ARG A 170 -10.69 -15.69 2.55
CA ARG A 170 -9.82 -14.90 3.45
C ARG A 170 -8.47 -15.58 3.67
N VAL A 171 -8.46 -16.91 3.78
CA VAL A 171 -7.22 -17.69 3.91
C VAL A 171 -6.32 -17.45 2.70
N TRP A 172 -6.89 -17.52 1.50
CA TRP A 172 -6.13 -17.34 0.26
C TRP A 172 -5.67 -15.90 0.04
N LEU A 173 -6.49 -14.91 0.43
CA LEU A 173 -6.09 -13.52 0.44
C LEU A 173 -4.89 -13.28 1.38
N THR A 174 -4.93 -13.84 2.60
CA THR A 174 -3.80 -13.77 3.53
C THR A 174 -2.57 -14.49 2.99
N ARG A 175 -2.71 -15.70 2.42
CA ARG A 175 -1.58 -16.41 1.79
C ARG A 175 -0.94 -15.60 0.67
N SER A 176 -1.75 -14.91 -0.14
CA SER A 176 -1.24 -13.99 -1.15
C SER A 176 -0.43 -12.85 -0.54
N ALA A 177 -0.95 -12.19 0.50
CA ALA A 177 -0.24 -11.12 1.19
C ALA A 177 1.08 -11.61 1.80
N LEU A 178 1.07 -12.77 2.46
CA LEU A 178 2.28 -13.40 3.00
C LEU A 178 3.30 -13.76 1.92
N ALA A 179 2.84 -14.23 0.75
CA ALA A 179 3.71 -14.52 -0.38
C ALA A 179 4.35 -13.23 -0.91
N LEU A 180 3.61 -12.12 -1.01
CA LEU A 180 4.16 -10.81 -1.37
C LEU A 180 5.20 -10.29 -0.37
N GLU A 181 4.95 -10.42 0.93
CA GLU A 181 5.93 -10.09 1.99
C GLU A 181 7.20 -10.97 1.95
N ARG A 182 7.10 -12.14 1.30
CA ARG A 182 8.22 -13.04 1.00
C ARG A 182 8.80 -12.82 -0.38
N ASP A 183 8.38 -11.76 -1.07
CA ASP A 183 8.85 -11.44 -2.40
C ASP A 183 8.51 -12.53 -3.45
N ASP A 184 7.47 -13.34 -3.20
CA ASP A 184 6.99 -14.43 -4.07
C ASP A 184 5.66 -14.07 -4.76
N ARG A 185 5.78 -13.35 -5.89
CA ARG A 185 4.64 -12.82 -6.66
C ARG A 185 3.86 -13.90 -7.40
N LEU A 186 4.51 -14.99 -7.80
CA LEU A 186 3.85 -16.07 -8.54
C LEU A 186 2.94 -16.87 -7.62
N THR A 187 3.42 -17.20 -6.42
CA THR A 187 2.58 -17.82 -5.39
C THR A 187 1.45 -16.88 -4.97
N ALA A 188 1.74 -15.57 -4.83
CA ALA A 188 0.69 -14.58 -4.55
C ALA A 188 -0.41 -14.57 -5.63
N ARG A 189 -0.03 -14.54 -6.91
CA ARG A 189 -0.98 -14.59 -8.03
C ARG A 189 -1.85 -15.85 -7.99
N ALA A 190 -1.24 -17.03 -7.83
CA ALA A 190 -1.96 -18.30 -7.77
C ALA A 190 -2.94 -18.36 -6.57
N ALA A 191 -2.52 -17.82 -5.42
CA ALA A 191 -3.38 -17.71 -4.25
C ALA A 191 -4.59 -16.79 -4.51
N LEU A 192 -4.41 -15.67 -5.22
CA LEU A 192 -5.50 -14.75 -5.58
C LEU A 192 -6.48 -15.33 -6.61
N GLU A 193 -5.98 -16.08 -7.59
CA GLU A 193 -6.83 -16.83 -8.52
C GLU A 193 -7.74 -17.80 -7.76
N THR A 194 -7.18 -18.47 -6.75
CA THR A 194 -7.97 -19.34 -5.85
C THR A 194 -8.95 -18.52 -5.01
N ALA A 195 -8.52 -17.41 -4.41
CA ALA A 195 -9.39 -16.54 -3.61
C ALA A 195 -10.61 -16.03 -4.40
N LEU A 196 -10.43 -15.66 -5.67
CA LEU A 196 -11.51 -15.25 -6.58
C LEU A 196 -12.51 -16.38 -6.88
N SER A 197 -12.09 -17.64 -6.77
CA SER A 197 -12.97 -18.80 -6.94
C SER A 197 -13.75 -19.17 -5.66
N CYS A 198 -13.31 -18.70 -4.49
CA CYS A 198 -13.85 -19.06 -3.17
C CYS A 198 -15.13 -18.29 -2.75
N GLY A 199 -15.75 -17.52 -3.66
CA GLY A 199 -17.03 -16.83 -3.43
C GLY A 199 -16.91 -15.31 -3.24
N ASN A 200 -18.03 -14.67 -2.85
CA ASN A 200 -18.17 -13.22 -2.93
C ASN A 200 -17.55 -12.43 -1.76
N ALA A 201 -17.35 -13.04 -0.59
CA ALA A 201 -17.03 -12.31 0.65
C ALA A 201 -15.72 -11.52 0.62
N VAL A 202 -14.72 -11.98 -0.15
CA VAL A 202 -13.42 -11.30 -0.32
C VAL A 202 -13.17 -10.88 -1.77
N ARG A 203 -14.21 -10.94 -2.61
CA ARG A 203 -14.05 -10.82 -4.06
C ARG A 203 -13.50 -9.45 -4.44
N ARG A 204 -13.95 -8.40 -3.76
CA ARG A 204 -13.49 -7.04 -3.98
C ARG A 204 -12.00 -6.90 -3.67
N GLU A 205 -11.59 -7.33 -2.49
CA GLU A 205 -10.20 -7.30 -2.01
C GLU A 205 -9.29 -8.13 -2.91
N ALA A 206 -9.77 -9.31 -3.35
CA ALA A 206 -9.03 -10.17 -4.27
C ALA A 206 -8.83 -9.51 -5.64
N HIS A 207 -9.80 -8.76 -6.16
CA HIS A 207 -9.64 -7.97 -7.40
C HIS A 207 -8.59 -6.87 -7.24
N VAL A 208 -8.63 -6.11 -6.14
CA VAL A 208 -7.62 -5.08 -5.83
C VAL A 208 -6.23 -5.69 -5.72
N ALA A 209 -6.08 -6.75 -4.93
CA ALA A 209 -4.81 -7.44 -4.76
C ALA A 209 -4.31 -8.07 -6.07
N THR A 210 -5.19 -8.61 -6.92
CA THR A 210 -4.84 -9.14 -8.24
C THR A 210 -4.28 -8.04 -9.13
N SER A 211 -4.92 -6.86 -9.15
CA SER A 211 -4.40 -5.70 -9.86
C SER A 211 -3.00 -5.33 -9.37
N HIS A 212 -2.80 -5.28 -8.05
CA HIS A 212 -1.51 -4.95 -7.46
C HIS A 212 -0.42 -5.97 -7.85
N VAL A 213 -0.67 -7.27 -7.70
CA VAL A 213 0.28 -8.32 -8.08
C VAL A 213 0.63 -8.25 -9.57
N ARG A 214 -0.36 -8.06 -10.45
CA ARG A 214 -0.14 -7.92 -11.89
C ARG A 214 0.67 -6.67 -12.23
N TYR A 215 0.42 -5.56 -11.53
CA TYR A 215 1.24 -4.34 -11.64
C TYR A 215 2.70 -4.62 -11.25
N LEU A 216 2.95 -5.32 -10.14
CA LEU A 216 4.32 -5.67 -9.70
C LEU A 216 5.05 -6.60 -10.66
N LEU A 217 4.31 -7.42 -11.42
CA LEU A 217 4.83 -8.29 -12.50
C LEU A 217 5.06 -7.54 -13.83
N GLY A 218 4.62 -6.27 -13.93
CA GLY A 218 4.67 -5.49 -15.16
C GLY A 218 3.55 -5.81 -16.16
N GLU A 219 2.53 -6.58 -15.74
CA GLU A 219 1.37 -6.97 -16.57
C GLU A 219 0.29 -5.86 -16.56
N LEU A 220 0.62 -4.65 -17.04
CA LEU A 220 -0.21 -3.45 -16.84
C LEU A 220 -1.64 -3.57 -17.40
N ASP A 221 -1.83 -4.19 -18.58
CA ASP A 221 -3.16 -4.42 -19.15
C ASP A 221 -4.03 -5.34 -18.27
N ALA A 222 -3.41 -6.40 -17.76
CA ALA A 222 -4.12 -7.36 -16.93
C ALA A 222 -4.37 -6.81 -15.51
N ALA A 223 -3.49 -5.93 -15.02
CA ALA A 223 -3.72 -5.18 -13.79
C ALA A 223 -4.97 -4.27 -13.92
N GLU A 224 -5.09 -3.54 -15.03
CA GLU A 224 -6.25 -2.69 -15.30
C GLU A 224 -7.54 -3.51 -15.43
N LEU A 225 -7.48 -4.63 -16.16
CA LEU A 225 -8.61 -5.54 -16.32
C LEU A 225 -9.08 -6.12 -14.97
N ALA A 226 -8.16 -6.39 -14.04
CA ALA A 226 -8.50 -6.91 -12.71
C ALA A 226 -9.32 -5.93 -11.86
N LEU A 227 -9.26 -4.62 -12.14
CA LEU A 227 -10.05 -3.58 -11.46
C LEU A 227 -11.43 -3.34 -12.08
N GLN A 228 -11.69 -3.83 -13.31
CA GLN A 228 -12.98 -3.62 -13.99
C GLN A 228 -14.21 -4.05 -13.16
N PRO A 229 -14.19 -5.18 -12.43
CA PRO A 229 -15.36 -5.63 -11.66
C PRO A 229 -15.73 -4.74 -10.47
N ILE A 230 -14.84 -3.83 -10.05
CA ILE A 230 -15.05 -2.93 -8.92
C ILE A 230 -15.14 -1.46 -9.36
N PHE A 231 -15.22 -1.20 -10.68
CA PHE A 231 -15.41 0.13 -11.24
C PHE A 231 -16.92 0.45 -11.39
N PRO A 232 -17.39 1.68 -11.11
CA PRO A 232 -16.62 2.81 -10.57
C PRO A 232 -16.23 2.59 -9.11
N PHE A 233 -15.06 3.10 -8.71
CA PHE A 233 -14.59 2.98 -7.33
C PHE A 233 -15.53 3.73 -6.38
N ALA A 234 -15.81 3.13 -5.22
CA ALA A 234 -16.61 3.77 -4.20
C ALA A 234 -15.92 5.07 -3.73
N PRO A 235 -16.68 6.04 -3.19
CA PRO A 235 -16.07 7.24 -2.63
C PRO A 235 -15.01 6.93 -1.59
N GLY A 236 -15.13 5.89 -0.76
CA GLY A 236 -14.10 5.55 0.25
C GLY A 236 -12.82 4.87 -0.27
N ASP A 237 -12.71 4.60 -1.57
CA ASP A 237 -11.68 3.69 -2.12
C ASP A 237 -10.31 4.36 -2.36
N LEU A 238 -9.78 5.10 -1.38
CA LEU A 238 -8.52 5.85 -1.54
C LEU A 238 -7.35 4.96 -1.95
N THR A 239 -7.14 3.83 -1.27
CA THR A 239 -6.05 2.88 -1.58
C THR A 239 -6.15 2.30 -2.98
N VAL A 240 -7.38 1.97 -3.42
CA VAL A 240 -7.62 1.45 -4.78
C VAL A 240 -7.39 2.53 -5.83
N ARG A 241 -7.84 3.76 -5.56
CA ARG A 241 -7.63 4.92 -6.45
C ARG A 241 -6.15 5.24 -6.60
N ARG A 242 -5.36 5.21 -5.52
CA ARG A 242 -3.89 5.39 -5.58
C ARG A 242 -3.19 4.27 -6.36
N SER A 243 -3.65 3.03 -6.18
CA SER A 243 -3.14 1.89 -6.95
C SER A 243 -3.45 2.05 -8.45
N TYR A 244 -4.67 2.49 -8.78
CA TYR A 244 -5.05 2.78 -10.16
C TYR A 244 -4.32 4.00 -10.74
N LEU A 245 -4.07 5.03 -9.93
CA LEU A 245 -3.24 6.18 -10.33
C LEU A 245 -1.83 5.73 -10.72
N SER A 246 -1.22 4.86 -9.91
CA SER A 246 0.10 4.28 -10.19
C SER A 246 0.11 3.54 -11.53
N LEU A 247 -0.98 2.83 -11.84
CA LEU A 247 -1.17 2.16 -13.13
C LEU A 247 -1.33 3.15 -14.28
N LEU A 248 -2.15 4.19 -14.15
CA LEU A 248 -2.31 5.24 -15.17
C LEU A 248 -0.97 5.94 -15.45
N MET A 249 -0.19 6.22 -14.41
CA MET A 249 1.14 6.81 -14.53
C MET A 249 2.13 5.88 -15.23
N ALA A 250 2.15 4.59 -14.87
CA ALA A 250 3.01 3.59 -15.53
C ALA A 250 2.68 3.43 -17.02
N ARG A 251 1.40 3.62 -17.39
CA ARG A 251 0.91 3.61 -18.78
C ARG A 251 1.00 4.97 -19.48
N GLU A 252 1.59 5.97 -18.83
CA GLU A 252 1.72 7.34 -19.36
C GLU A 252 0.37 7.99 -19.75
N ARG A 253 -0.74 7.59 -19.12
CA ARG A 253 -2.08 8.18 -19.32
C ARG A 253 -2.26 9.45 -18.50
N TRP A 254 -1.38 10.43 -18.69
CA TRP A 254 -1.25 11.61 -17.84
C TRP A 254 -2.54 12.42 -17.61
N PRO A 255 -3.38 12.69 -18.63
CA PRO A 255 -4.62 13.44 -18.40
C PRO A 255 -5.59 12.71 -17.45
N HIS A 256 -5.70 11.38 -17.57
CA HIS A 256 -6.53 10.58 -16.67
C HIS A 256 -5.95 10.51 -15.27
N ALA A 257 -4.61 10.41 -15.15
CA ALA A 257 -3.92 10.46 -13.86
C ALA A 257 -4.15 11.81 -13.15
N VAL A 258 -4.14 12.93 -13.87
CA VAL A 258 -4.47 14.25 -13.32
C VAL A 258 -5.89 14.27 -12.76
N GLY A 259 -6.88 13.87 -13.55
CA GLY A 259 -8.29 13.88 -13.11
C GLY A 259 -8.51 13.01 -11.87
N LEU A 260 -7.93 11.80 -11.85
CA LEU A 260 -8.02 10.92 -10.69
C LEU A 260 -7.33 11.50 -9.45
N GLN A 261 -6.18 12.17 -9.60
CA GLN A 261 -5.50 12.81 -8.48
C GLN A 261 -6.27 14.04 -7.96
N GLU A 262 -6.90 14.82 -8.84
CA GLU A 262 -7.81 15.90 -8.44
C GLU A 262 -8.98 15.35 -7.61
N GLU A 263 -9.57 14.21 -8.01
CA GLU A 263 -10.60 13.51 -7.24
C GLU A 263 -10.09 13.06 -5.86
N ILE A 264 -8.91 12.43 -5.79
CA ILE A 264 -8.29 12.01 -4.51
C ILE A 264 -8.09 13.22 -3.60
N CYS A 265 -7.48 14.31 -4.10
CA CYS A 265 -7.26 15.53 -3.33
C CYS A 265 -8.58 16.16 -2.84
N ALA A 266 -9.60 16.23 -3.70
CA ALA A 266 -10.90 16.77 -3.34
C ALA A 266 -11.60 15.93 -2.27
N GLN A 267 -11.47 14.62 -2.36
CA GLN A 267 -12.04 13.68 -1.41
C GLN A 267 -11.38 13.80 -0.03
N ILE A 268 -10.05 13.92 0.03
CA ILE A 268 -9.31 14.14 1.29
C ILE A 268 -9.65 15.52 1.88
N ALA A 269 -9.77 16.55 1.05
CA ALA A 269 -10.18 17.88 1.51
C ALA A 269 -11.65 17.93 2.02
N GLY A 270 -12.49 17.01 1.55
CA GLY A 270 -13.88 16.86 2.00
C GLY A 270 -14.02 16.18 3.36
N ILE A 271 -12.94 15.62 3.91
CA ILE A 271 -12.96 14.99 5.22
C ILE A 271 -13.19 16.08 6.27
N ASN A 272 -14.30 15.96 7.00
CA ASN A 272 -14.70 16.97 7.98
C ASN A 272 -13.55 17.18 9.00
N PRO A 273 -13.05 18.41 9.18
CA PRO A 273 -12.01 18.74 10.16
C PRO A 273 -12.35 18.32 11.60
N ALA A 274 -13.64 18.17 11.94
CA ALA A 274 -14.05 17.68 13.25
C ALA A 274 -13.65 16.20 13.50
N PHE A 275 -13.36 15.43 12.44
CA PHE A 275 -12.93 14.03 12.53
C PHE A 275 -11.42 13.85 12.31
N CYS A 276 -10.73 14.88 11.82
CA CYS A 276 -9.31 14.84 11.52
C CYS A 276 -8.61 16.12 11.99
N SER A 277 -7.55 15.98 12.78
CA SER A 277 -6.71 17.11 13.21
C SER A 277 -5.94 17.80 12.08
N GLN A 278 -5.98 17.25 10.85
CA GLN A 278 -5.29 17.73 9.65
C GLN A 278 -6.27 17.77 8.45
N PRO A 279 -7.02 18.87 8.25
CA PRO A 279 -8.06 18.95 7.20
C PRO A 279 -7.55 19.28 5.79
N GLU A 280 -6.25 19.55 5.61
CA GLU A 280 -5.69 19.76 4.27
C GLU A 280 -5.32 18.42 3.62
N PRO A 281 -5.49 18.27 2.29
CA PRO A 281 -4.92 17.13 1.60
C PRO A 281 -3.43 17.06 1.90
N ASP A 282 -3.00 15.84 2.21
CA ASP A 282 -1.62 15.54 2.61
C ASP A 282 -0.66 16.21 1.61
N ALA A 283 0.42 16.78 2.15
CA ALA A 283 1.40 17.52 1.38
C ALA A 283 1.94 16.67 0.22
N ASP A 284 2.05 15.36 0.43
CA ASP A 284 2.44 14.37 -0.59
C ASP A 284 1.45 14.30 -1.77
N GLU A 285 0.14 14.33 -1.52
CA GLU A 285 -0.89 14.28 -2.57
C GLU A 285 -0.92 15.56 -3.40
N ARG A 286 -0.76 16.71 -2.74
CA ARG A 286 -0.62 18.00 -3.42
C ARG A 286 0.67 18.02 -4.26
N TYR A 287 1.78 17.55 -3.71
CA TYR A 287 3.04 17.48 -4.43
C TYR A 287 2.95 16.56 -5.65
N LEU A 288 2.29 15.41 -5.53
CA LEU A 288 2.03 14.51 -6.64
C LEU A 288 1.16 15.18 -7.72
N LEU A 289 0.09 15.89 -7.32
CA LEU A 289 -0.76 16.64 -8.27
C LEU A 289 0.05 17.70 -9.03
N ALA A 290 0.92 18.45 -8.35
CA ALA A 290 1.80 19.42 -9.01
C ALA A 290 2.73 18.76 -10.03
N ARG A 291 3.26 17.57 -9.73
CA ARG A 291 4.06 16.78 -10.68
C ARG A 291 3.25 16.34 -11.89
N LEU A 292 2.00 15.94 -11.70
CA LEU A 292 1.13 15.54 -12.80
C LEU A 292 0.71 16.74 -13.67
N TYR A 293 0.39 17.87 -13.06
CA TYR A 293 0.14 19.14 -13.77
C TYR A 293 1.32 19.56 -14.63
N GLU A 294 2.53 19.52 -14.08
CA GLU A 294 3.74 19.79 -14.86
C GLU A 294 3.84 18.84 -16.07
N ARG A 295 3.56 17.54 -15.87
CA ARG A 295 3.68 16.53 -16.93
C ARG A 295 2.72 16.79 -18.10
N VAL A 296 1.54 17.34 -17.82
CA VAL A 296 0.54 17.72 -18.84
C VAL A 296 0.65 19.18 -19.31
N GLY A 297 1.67 19.92 -18.86
CA GLY A 297 1.91 21.31 -19.25
C GLY A 297 1.07 22.38 -18.53
N ARG A 298 0.37 22.02 -17.44
CA ARG A 298 -0.38 22.94 -16.56
C ARG A 298 0.56 23.62 -15.55
N PHE A 299 1.57 24.32 -16.07
CA PHE A 299 2.65 24.90 -15.25
C PHE A 299 2.17 25.95 -14.22
N PRO A 300 1.24 26.86 -14.52
CA PRO A 300 0.75 27.82 -13.54
C PRO A 300 0.12 27.15 -12.32
N GLU A 301 -0.72 26.14 -12.53
CA GLU A 301 -1.37 25.39 -11.45
C GLU A 301 -0.36 24.56 -10.65
N ALA A 302 0.62 23.94 -11.31
CA ALA A 302 1.71 23.25 -10.64
C ALA A 302 2.52 24.20 -9.75
N LEU A 303 2.89 25.39 -10.25
CA LEU A 303 3.64 26.38 -9.47
C LEU A 303 2.85 26.88 -8.26
N ALA A 304 1.56 27.13 -8.41
CA ALA A 304 0.70 27.56 -7.31
C ALA A 304 0.69 26.55 -6.15
N ILE A 305 0.62 25.25 -6.47
CA ILE A 305 0.70 24.20 -5.45
C ILE A 305 2.10 24.15 -4.82
N LEU A 306 3.16 24.18 -5.63
CA LEU A 306 4.54 24.10 -5.13
C LEU A 306 4.92 25.28 -4.23
N ASP A 307 4.41 26.48 -4.52
CA ASP A 307 4.60 27.64 -3.68
C ASP A 307 3.86 27.50 -2.34
N GLY A 308 2.65 26.96 -2.35
CA GLY A 308 1.90 26.64 -1.13
C GLY A 308 2.62 25.60 -0.26
N LEU A 309 3.35 24.67 -0.87
CA LEU A 309 4.15 23.65 -0.17
C LEU A 309 5.54 24.14 0.26
N ALA A 310 5.94 25.37 -0.08
CA ALA A 310 7.31 25.83 0.15
C ALA A 310 7.70 25.92 1.63
N SER A 311 6.73 26.07 2.53
CA SER A 311 6.92 26.09 3.99
C SER A 311 6.77 24.72 4.65
N ASP A 312 6.43 23.68 3.90
CA ASP A 312 6.31 22.32 4.44
C ASP A 312 7.67 21.81 4.92
N GLU A 313 7.72 21.22 6.11
CA GLU A 313 8.98 20.79 6.73
C GLU A 313 9.68 19.69 5.93
N HIS A 314 8.91 18.78 5.34
CA HIS A 314 9.44 17.58 4.69
C HIS A 314 9.56 17.75 3.17
N LEU A 315 8.55 18.37 2.55
CA LEU A 315 8.47 18.55 1.10
C LEU A 315 8.92 19.92 0.63
N GLY A 316 9.01 20.92 1.51
CA GLY A 316 9.39 22.30 1.17
C GLY A 316 10.66 22.38 0.30
N PRO A 317 11.79 21.75 0.69
CA PRO A 317 13.00 21.77 -0.13
C PRO A 317 12.81 21.17 -1.54
N ARG A 318 12.03 20.09 -1.66
CA ARG A 318 11.73 19.44 -2.95
C ARG A 318 10.79 20.30 -3.81
N ALA A 319 9.77 20.90 -3.19
CA ALA A 319 8.82 21.79 -3.84
C ALA A 319 9.50 23.05 -4.37
N GLN A 320 10.32 23.71 -3.54
CA GLN A 320 11.12 24.87 -3.90
C GLN A 320 12.09 24.57 -5.05
N ARG A 321 12.78 23.43 -5.01
CA ARG A 321 13.66 22.98 -6.09
C ARG A 321 12.90 22.85 -7.41
N MET A 322 11.77 22.15 -7.39
CA MET A 322 10.96 21.94 -8.59
C MET A 322 10.40 23.27 -9.13
N ALA A 323 9.89 24.14 -8.27
CA ALA A 323 9.37 25.44 -8.67
C ALA A 323 10.47 26.33 -9.28
N ARG A 324 11.68 26.33 -8.71
CA ARG A 324 12.85 27.02 -9.28
C ARG A 324 13.19 26.51 -10.67
N CYS A 325 13.24 25.18 -10.86
CA CYS A 325 13.49 24.55 -12.14
C CYS A 325 12.45 24.95 -13.21
N MET A 326 11.16 24.94 -12.84
CA MET A 326 10.06 25.32 -13.73
C MET A 326 10.05 26.81 -14.11
N ARG A 327 10.50 27.69 -13.22
CA ARG A 327 10.57 29.14 -13.46
C ARG A 327 11.73 29.57 -14.35
N ARG A 328 12.73 28.71 -14.56
CA ARG A 328 13.89 29.06 -15.37
C ARG A 328 13.44 29.42 -16.80
N PRO A 329 13.86 30.58 -17.35
CA PRO A 329 13.52 30.94 -18.72
C PRO A 329 13.91 29.84 -19.70
N GLY A 330 12.98 29.44 -20.55
CA GLY A 330 13.19 28.38 -21.54
C GLY A 330 13.25 26.96 -20.97
N ALA A 331 12.91 26.73 -19.70
CA ALA A 331 12.91 25.39 -19.10
C ALA A 331 12.12 24.36 -19.92
N GLN A 332 10.99 24.76 -20.49
CA GLN A 332 10.13 23.90 -21.31
C GLN A 332 10.77 23.47 -22.65
N GLN A 333 11.79 24.20 -23.12
CA GLN A 333 12.52 23.88 -24.35
C GLN A 333 13.77 23.04 -24.08
N LEU A 334 14.11 22.81 -22.81
CA LEU A 334 15.31 22.06 -22.48
C LEU A 334 15.14 20.57 -22.82
N PRO A 335 16.23 19.90 -23.24
CA PRO A 335 16.19 18.50 -23.62
C PRO A 335 15.65 17.60 -22.51
N ARG A 336 14.72 16.73 -22.89
CA ARG A 336 14.25 15.63 -22.05
C ARG A 336 14.17 14.38 -22.89
N LYS A 337 14.62 13.26 -22.33
CA LYS A 337 14.53 11.96 -22.98
C LYS A 337 14.17 10.90 -21.97
N ARG A 338 13.39 9.93 -22.40
CA ARG A 338 13.13 8.70 -21.67
C ARG A 338 13.16 7.58 -22.69
N LEU A 339 13.79 6.47 -22.32
CA LEU A 339 13.77 5.26 -23.13
C LEU A 339 12.31 4.75 -23.19
N PRO A 340 11.74 4.60 -24.40
CA PRO A 340 10.36 4.18 -24.54
C PRO A 340 10.20 2.74 -24.05
N ALA A 341 9.05 2.45 -23.44
CA ALA A 341 8.69 1.10 -22.99
C ALA A 341 9.75 0.42 -22.10
N PHE A 342 10.55 1.20 -21.35
CA PHE A 342 11.45 0.62 -20.37
C PHE A 342 10.65 -0.18 -19.34
N PRO A 343 10.99 -1.47 -19.11
CA PRO A 343 10.20 -2.34 -18.25
C PRO A 343 10.19 -1.83 -16.82
N THR A 344 9.20 -2.26 -16.06
CA THR A 344 9.13 -2.00 -14.63
C THR A 344 9.04 -3.32 -13.90
N VAL A 345 9.83 -3.44 -12.84
CA VAL A 345 9.73 -4.54 -11.89
C VAL A 345 9.86 -3.94 -10.51
N ALA A 346 9.02 -4.38 -9.58
CA ALA A 346 9.30 -4.06 -8.19
C ALA A 346 10.60 -4.77 -7.78
N GLN A 347 11.49 -4.07 -7.10
CA GLN A 347 12.73 -4.65 -6.61
C GLN A 347 12.41 -5.50 -5.38
N LEU A 348 12.84 -6.76 -5.35
CA LEU A 348 12.80 -7.56 -4.13
C LEU A 348 13.84 -7.03 -3.13
N ARG A 349 13.70 -7.40 -1.87
CA ARG A 349 14.58 -6.93 -0.81
C ARG A 349 16.03 -7.35 -1.05
N ASN A 350 16.96 -6.39 -1.02
CA ASN A 350 18.39 -6.62 -1.32
C ASN A 350 18.60 -7.24 -2.73
N HIS A 351 17.73 -6.97 -3.69
CA HIS A 351 17.84 -7.45 -5.09
C HIS A 351 18.13 -6.31 -6.07
N CYS A 352 18.74 -5.19 -5.66
CA CYS A 352 19.06 -4.09 -6.57
C CYS A 352 19.87 -4.54 -7.81
N GLY A 353 20.88 -5.38 -7.63
CA GLY A 353 21.65 -5.98 -8.72
C GLY A 353 20.81 -6.89 -9.62
N PRO A 354 20.19 -7.96 -9.09
CA PRO A 354 19.36 -8.87 -9.86
C PRO A 354 18.19 -8.20 -10.57
N ALA A 355 17.49 -7.28 -9.91
CA ALA A 355 16.41 -6.48 -10.50
C ALA A 355 16.94 -5.58 -11.62
N SER A 356 18.13 -4.98 -11.44
CA SER A 356 18.76 -4.19 -12.51
C SER A 356 19.09 -5.06 -13.72
N CYS A 357 19.66 -6.25 -13.51
CA CYS A 357 19.91 -7.20 -14.60
C CYS A 357 18.60 -7.61 -15.30
N GLU A 358 17.54 -7.91 -14.54
CA GLU A 358 16.22 -8.26 -15.09
C GLU A 358 15.68 -7.14 -15.99
N LEU A 359 15.62 -5.91 -15.46
CA LEU A 359 15.14 -4.73 -16.20
C LEU A 359 15.95 -4.50 -17.48
N TYR A 360 17.27 -4.63 -17.39
CA TYR A 360 18.17 -4.45 -18.53
C TYR A 360 17.90 -5.49 -19.62
N MET A 361 17.81 -6.77 -19.25
CA MET A 361 17.55 -7.87 -20.16
C MET A 361 16.17 -7.74 -20.83
N ARG A 362 15.13 -7.45 -20.04
CA ARG A 362 13.76 -7.26 -20.54
C ARG A 362 13.64 -6.09 -21.49
N PHE A 363 14.38 -5.01 -21.25
CA PHE A 363 14.42 -3.86 -22.17
C PHE A 363 14.92 -4.27 -23.57
N PHE A 364 15.85 -5.22 -23.65
CA PHE A 364 16.36 -5.78 -24.90
C PHE A 364 15.59 -7.02 -25.38
N GLY A 365 14.41 -7.30 -24.81
CA GLY A 365 13.52 -8.38 -25.26
C GLY A 365 13.91 -9.77 -24.78
N LEU A 366 14.80 -9.89 -23.81
CA LEU A 366 15.13 -11.17 -23.17
C LEU A 366 14.24 -11.40 -21.96
N GLU A 367 13.74 -12.63 -21.81
CA GLU A 367 13.08 -13.05 -20.58
C GLU A 367 14.10 -13.10 -19.44
N ALA A 368 13.71 -12.58 -18.29
CA ALA A 368 14.56 -12.55 -17.11
C ALA A 368 13.68 -12.51 -15.84
N ASP A 369 14.22 -13.07 -14.76
CA ASP A 369 13.58 -13.10 -13.44
C ASP A 369 14.63 -12.83 -12.37
N GLN A 370 14.44 -11.78 -11.57
CA GLN A 370 15.43 -11.38 -10.56
C GLN A 370 15.68 -12.44 -9.47
N VAL A 371 14.76 -13.38 -9.22
CA VAL A 371 14.97 -14.47 -8.25
C VAL A 371 15.96 -15.48 -8.81
N GLU A 372 15.78 -15.89 -10.06
CA GLU A 372 16.70 -16.79 -10.75
C GLU A 372 18.07 -16.15 -10.93
N ILE A 373 18.11 -14.87 -11.32
CA ILE A 373 19.36 -14.11 -11.40
C ILE A 373 20.05 -14.08 -10.04
N ALA A 374 19.32 -13.78 -8.95
CA ALA A 374 19.89 -13.70 -7.61
C ALA A 374 20.54 -15.01 -7.17
N ARG A 375 19.99 -16.18 -7.52
CA ARG A 375 20.61 -17.48 -7.22
C ARG A 375 22.01 -17.63 -7.81
N GLN A 376 22.30 -16.93 -8.91
CA GLN A 376 23.59 -17.00 -9.61
C GLN A 376 24.56 -15.91 -9.14
N ILE A 377 24.07 -14.70 -8.88
CA ILE A 377 24.93 -13.53 -8.69
C ILE A 377 24.99 -12.98 -7.27
N LYS A 378 24.06 -13.35 -6.39
CA LYS A 378 23.99 -12.84 -5.02
C LYS A 378 24.85 -13.68 -4.07
N GLU A 379 25.49 -13.02 -3.10
CA GLU A 379 26.18 -13.73 -2.02
C GLU A 379 25.21 -14.14 -0.91
N ALA A 380 25.50 -15.25 -0.22
CA ALA A 380 24.61 -15.82 0.81
C ALA A 380 24.25 -14.80 1.92
N ASP A 381 25.25 -14.03 2.37
CA ASP A 381 25.11 -13.06 3.46
C ASP A 381 25.22 -11.60 2.99
N GLY A 382 25.12 -11.35 1.68
CA GLY A 382 25.52 -10.07 1.09
C GLY A 382 24.64 -9.55 -0.04
N GLY A 383 25.07 -8.40 -0.58
CA GLY A 383 24.53 -7.82 -1.80
C GLY A 383 24.99 -8.59 -3.04
N THR A 384 24.91 -7.92 -4.18
CA THR A 384 25.35 -8.46 -5.46
C THR A 384 26.59 -7.71 -5.93
N PRO A 385 27.77 -8.36 -6.00
CA PRO A 385 28.97 -7.73 -6.52
C PRO A 385 28.81 -7.34 -8.00
N THR A 386 29.20 -6.13 -8.37
CA THR A 386 29.06 -5.61 -9.75
C THR A 386 29.77 -6.49 -10.79
N TYR A 387 30.88 -7.15 -10.43
CA TYR A 387 31.57 -8.05 -11.37
C TYR A 387 30.75 -9.30 -11.70
N LYS A 388 29.95 -9.83 -10.76
CA LYS A 388 29.04 -10.95 -11.01
C LYS A 388 27.88 -10.53 -11.91
N MET A 389 27.32 -9.34 -11.71
CA MET A 389 26.32 -8.76 -12.63
C MET A 389 26.86 -8.66 -14.06
N ARG A 390 28.08 -8.14 -14.20
CA ARG A 390 28.74 -8.01 -15.51
C ARG A 390 28.96 -9.37 -16.17
N HIS A 391 29.45 -10.35 -15.42
CA HIS A 391 29.66 -11.71 -15.93
C HIS A 391 28.34 -12.33 -16.40
N TYR A 392 27.29 -12.24 -15.58
CA TYR A 392 25.97 -12.75 -15.91
C TYR A 392 25.41 -12.11 -17.19
N LEU A 393 25.50 -10.78 -17.34
CA LEU A 393 25.10 -10.10 -18.56
C LEU A 393 25.97 -10.52 -19.76
N MET A 394 27.27 -10.77 -19.58
CA MET A 394 28.12 -11.29 -20.66
C MET A 394 27.70 -12.69 -21.11
N GLU A 395 27.37 -13.58 -20.17
CA GLU A 395 26.84 -14.92 -20.46
C GLU A 395 25.49 -14.86 -21.19
N ALA A 396 24.67 -13.84 -20.90
CA ALA A 396 23.44 -13.54 -21.62
C ALA A 396 23.66 -12.88 -23.00
N GLY A 397 24.91 -12.70 -23.45
CA GLY A 397 25.26 -12.18 -24.78
C GLY A 397 25.53 -10.68 -24.85
N PHE A 398 25.54 -9.96 -23.72
CA PHE A 398 25.83 -8.53 -23.71
C PHE A 398 27.34 -8.23 -23.68
N MET A 399 27.74 -7.15 -24.34
CA MET A 399 29.06 -6.56 -24.09
C MET A 399 28.98 -5.62 -22.90
N THR A 400 29.74 -5.91 -21.83
CA THR A 400 29.74 -5.06 -20.62
C THR A 400 31.05 -4.30 -20.45
N ARG A 401 30.96 -3.02 -20.07
CA ARG A 401 32.12 -2.21 -19.70
C ARG A 401 31.76 -1.35 -18.49
N ARG A 402 32.61 -1.41 -17.46
CA ARG A 402 32.55 -0.47 -16.33
C ARG A 402 33.35 0.77 -16.73
N ILE A 403 32.74 1.94 -16.60
CA ILE A 403 33.36 3.23 -16.91
C ILE A 403 33.03 4.23 -15.80
N GLU A 404 33.92 5.18 -15.59
CA GLU A 404 33.56 6.45 -14.94
C GLU A 404 32.92 7.33 -16.02
N ALA A 405 31.71 7.82 -15.76
CA ALA A 405 30.93 8.59 -16.71
C ALA A 405 30.42 9.87 -16.05
N ASP A 406 30.60 11.00 -16.73
CA ASP A 406 29.91 12.25 -16.38
C ASP A 406 28.49 12.27 -16.95
N LEU A 407 27.69 13.27 -16.54
CA LEU A 407 26.31 13.43 -17.01
C LEU A 407 26.22 13.53 -18.55
N ALA A 408 27.21 14.12 -19.22
CA ALA A 408 27.23 14.24 -20.67
C ALA A 408 27.40 12.88 -21.36
N VAL A 409 28.23 11.98 -20.82
CA VAL A 409 28.36 10.60 -21.30
C VAL A 409 27.05 9.84 -21.10
N LEU A 410 26.44 9.94 -19.91
CA LEU A 410 25.19 9.23 -19.58
C LEU A 410 24.05 9.65 -20.52
N LYS A 411 23.90 10.95 -20.77
CA LYS A 411 22.92 11.48 -21.74
C LYS A 411 23.14 10.93 -23.14
N ARG A 412 24.39 10.90 -23.63
CA ARG A 412 24.71 10.34 -24.96
C ARG A 412 24.33 8.86 -25.06
N LEU A 413 24.58 8.07 -24.02
CA LEU A 413 24.19 6.65 -24.00
C LEU A 413 22.67 6.47 -24.09
N ILE A 414 21.93 7.22 -23.27
CA ILE A 414 20.46 7.25 -23.31
C ILE A 414 19.98 7.77 -24.66
N ASP A 415 20.71 8.72 -25.26
CA ASP A 415 20.39 9.23 -26.58
C ASP A 415 20.46 8.16 -27.68
N HIS A 416 21.38 7.23 -27.53
CA HIS A 416 21.53 6.05 -28.39
C HIS A 416 20.63 4.88 -28.00
N GLY A 417 19.69 5.07 -27.07
CA GLY A 417 18.77 4.01 -26.67
C GLY A 417 19.36 3.03 -25.66
N ILE A 418 20.47 3.37 -25.01
CA ILE A 418 21.20 2.47 -24.11
C ILE A 418 20.89 2.87 -22.66
N PRO A 419 20.17 2.05 -21.89
CA PRO A 419 20.04 2.25 -20.45
C PRO A 419 21.41 2.05 -19.78
N VAL A 420 21.64 2.72 -18.66
CA VAL A 420 22.93 2.66 -17.95
C VAL A 420 22.71 2.20 -16.52
N ILE A 421 23.31 1.06 -16.14
CA ILE A 421 23.39 0.64 -14.74
C ILE A 421 24.46 1.49 -14.06
N MET A 422 24.06 2.27 -13.07
CA MET A 422 24.90 3.14 -12.27
C MET A 422 25.14 2.51 -10.90
N GLU A 423 26.36 2.65 -10.39
CA GLU A 423 26.68 2.33 -9.00
C GLU A 423 26.53 3.60 -8.17
N GLU A 424 25.72 3.52 -7.12
CA GLU A 424 25.52 4.60 -6.15
C GLU A 424 26.20 4.20 -4.83
N GLU A 425 27.15 5.03 -4.41
CA GLU A 425 27.88 4.82 -3.16
C GLU A 425 27.21 5.60 -2.03
N TYR A 426 26.69 4.86 -1.04
CA TYR A 426 26.20 5.39 0.22
C TYR A 426 27.23 5.10 1.32
N SER A 427 27.13 5.81 2.45
CA SER A 427 28.08 5.71 3.56
C SER A 427 28.28 4.28 4.09
N GLU A 428 27.29 3.40 3.95
CA GLU A 428 27.31 2.03 4.49
C GLU A 428 26.93 0.96 3.46
N SER A 429 26.66 1.32 2.20
CA SER A 429 26.24 0.35 1.19
C SER A 429 26.51 0.82 -0.23
N LEU A 430 26.68 -0.14 -1.13
CA LEU A 430 26.66 0.08 -2.57
C LEU A 430 25.27 -0.30 -3.09
N HIS A 431 24.66 0.61 -3.83
CA HIS A 431 23.41 0.39 -4.53
C HIS A 431 23.64 0.47 -6.03
N VAL A 432 22.69 -0.06 -6.80
CA VAL A 432 22.70 0.11 -8.25
C VAL A 432 21.33 0.55 -8.71
N ALA A 433 21.32 1.49 -9.65
CA ALA A 433 20.12 2.02 -10.27
C ALA A 433 20.29 2.04 -11.79
N ILE A 434 19.20 2.10 -12.54
CA ILE A 434 19.26 2.22 -14.00
C ILE A 434 18.82 3.62 -14.42
N ALA A 435 19.72 4.36 -15.07
CA ALA A 435 19.37 5.57 -15.77
C ALA A 435 18.67 5.21 -17.09
N VAL A 436 17.42 5.65 -17.22
CA VAL A 436 16.54 5.37 -18.38
C VAL A 436 16.08 6.64 -19.06
N GLY A 437 16.55 7.79 -18.62
CA GLY A 437 16.12 9.08 -19.13
C GLY A 437 16.96 10.21 -18.55
N TYR A 438 16.58 11.43 -18.88
CA TYR A 438 17.02 12.64 -18.23
C TYR A 438 15.99 13.75 -18.53
N ASP A 439 15.97 14.75 -17.66
CA ASP A 439 15.13 15.94 -17.82
C ASP A 439 15.95 17.16 -17.38
N ASP A 440 16.46 17.90 -18.37
CA ASP A 440 17.34 19.04 -18.13
C ASP A 440 16.60 20.20 -17.49
N ALA A 441 15.28 20.30 -17.72
CA ALA A 441 14.44 21.28 -17.07
C ALA A 441 14.45 21.08 -15.56
N ARG A 442 14.38 19.81 -15.12
CA ARG A 442 14.31 19.40 -13.71
C ARG A 442 15.64 19.08 -13.05
N GLU A 443 16.74 19.11 -13.82
CA GLU A 443 18.08 18.72 -13.36
C GLU A 443 18.06 17.31 -12.76
N VAL A 444 17.43 16.36 -13.47
CA VAL A 444 17.38 14.94 -13.06
C VAL A 444 17.87 14.05 -14.18
N LEU A 445 18.54 12.98 -13.79
CA LEU A 445 18.85 11.83 -14.63
C LEU A 445 17.78 10.76 -14.36
#